data_AF-H9G3I8-F1
#
_entry.id   AF-H9G3I8-F1
#
_cell.length_a   1.000
_cell.length_b   1.000
_cell.length_c   1.000
_cell.angle_alpha   90.00
_cell.angle_beta   90.00
_cell.angle_gamma   90.00
#
_symmetry.space_group_name_H-M   'P 1'
#
loop_
_entity.id
_entity.type
_entity.pdbx_description
1 polymer ?
#
loop_
_entity_poly.entity_id
_entity_poly.type
_entity_poly.pdbx_seq_one_letter_code
_entity_poly.pdbx_strand_id
1 'polypeptide(L)'
;MNFLPQKTWTGMPELHQVMKHDREILSSHVFDQRNAENLLLYEVAQRERYLEALQLRLQHLLDLETPDPRAQVQMQLIRGLENNIEKMRVKIMTAEKTYSLYLKMVIVLREEVSYLPLILDDLEHRVADYPEKLRGMCISNSDEVEAMERAKEDMAAARSARAAGRKFREALLSLQKKQLERIHTKEAGDRHRRLARRDINMDFSMAGREPTKGQKLEASKAQVEFQGLVLSEVEKIKSAVKCSLLWDIAGRFKAQKKSEENLQQQIEESEKQSRGLEEQLKALELEQAGLKFHQNPQLLSSKKLENDLKRSLAEEEERLEQVRNLASKNQELLLHFGNGIDNLFVRLCGIHVPDQADFQEETGDILDKLQFCETKLLYLVETLAKRSAYDFSQEESNETFVEVRDFLENSIREERRNLRISYEEDEDDYREPFNMDHSFVPSREDIKKQGLKLIEDKTKVPKKKQRGVSKK
;
A
#
# COMPACT_ATOMS: atom_id res chain seq x y z
N MET A 1 130.67 69.97 -74.98
CA MET A 1 129.97 71.11 -74.36
C MET A 1 128.88 70.59 -73.45
N ASN A 2 128.90 71.08 -72.21
CA ASN A 2 127.77 71.32 -71.30
C ASN A 2 126.98 70.14 -70.71
N PHE A 3 127.29 69.93 -69.43
CA PHE A 3 126.44 69.49 -68.33
C PHE A 3 125.02 70.10 -68.36
N LEU A 4 124.03 69.28 -68.00
CA LEU A 4 122.90 69.67 -67.16
C LEU A 4 122.42 68.43 -66.37
N PRO A 5 122.19 68.54 -65.04
CA PRO A 5 121.89 67.40 -64.19
C PRO A 5 120.37 67.25 -63.98
N GLN A 6 119.83 66.05 -64.21
CA GLN A 6 118.51 65.69 -63.70
C GLN A 6 118.68 65.04 -62.32
N LYS A 7 118.47 65.84 -61.27
CA LYS A 7 118.03 65.34 -59.96
C LYS A 7 116.59 64.89 -60.11
N THR A 8 116.29 63.60 -59.93
CA THR A 8 114.92 63.15 -59.64
C THR A 8 114.87 61.73 -59.05
N TRP A 9 114.32 61.66 -57.83
CA TRP A 9 113.59 60.56 -57.19
C TRP A 9 114.34 59.31 -56.66
N THR A 10 115.15 59.48 -55.61
CA THR A 10 115.62 58.39 -54.72
C THR A 10 114.78 58.26 -53.43
N GLY A 11 113.45 58.28 -53.51
CA GLY A 11 112.55 58.25 -52.33
C GLY A 11 111.26 57.43 -52.47
N MET A 12 111.17 56.54 -53.46
CA MET A 12 109.94 55.79 -53.78
C MET A 12 109.76 54.39 -53.13
N PRO A 13 110.76 53.72 -52.52
CA PRO A 13 110.52 52.42 -51.84
C PRO A 13 109.78 52.54 -50.51
N GLU A 14 110.09 53.56 -49.70
CA GLU A 14 109.55 53.74 -48.35
C GLU A 14 108.07 54.15 -48.37
N LEU A 15 107.67 55.07 -49.26
CA LEU A 15 106.26 55.44 -49.48
C LEU A 15 105.40 54.26 -49.96
N HIS A 16 105.97 53.36 -50.76
CA HIS A 16 105.25 52.18 -51.26
C HIS A 16 105.06 51.12 -50.17
N GLN A 17 106.05 50.95 -49.27
CA GLN A 17 105.92 50.07 -48.11
C GLN A 17 104.94 50.62 -47.07
N VAL A 18 104.97 51.92 -46.78
CA VAL A 18 104.01 52.58 -45.88
C VAL A 18 102.59 52.47 -46.42
N MET A 19 102.37 52.76 -47.71
CA MET A 19 101.05 52.59 -48.34
C MET A 19 100.56 51.15 -48.34
N LYS A 20 101.47 50.17 -48.45
CA LYS A 20 101.12 48.75 -48.39
C LYS A 20 100.73 48.34 -46.97
N HIS A 21 101.48 48.82 -45.98
CA HIS A 21 101.19 48.60 -44.56
C HIS A 21 99.86 49.25 -44.14
N ASP A 22 99.61 50.50 -44.55
CA ASP A 22 98.34 51.19 -44.28
C ASP A 22 97.14 50.50 -44.95
N ARG A 23 97.33 49.93 -46.16
CA ARG A 23 96.32 49.09 -46.82
C ARG A 23 96.05 47.79 -46.07
N GLU A 24 97.10 47.14 -45.54
CA GLU A 24 96.96 45.92 -44.74
C GLU A 24 96.24 46.20 -43.42
N ILE A 25 96.56 47.30 -42.74
CA ILE A 25 95.86 47.74 -41.52
C ILE A 25 94.39 48.05 -41.81
N LEU A 26 94.10 48.80 -42.87
CA LEU A 26 92.72 49.12 -43.27
C LEU A 26 91.96 47.85 -43.66
N SER A 27 92.60 46.92 -44.37
CA SER A 27 92.01 45.63 -44.73
C SER A 27 91.73 44.76 -43.51
N SER A 28 92.63 44.73 -42.52
CA SER A 28 92.40 44.04 -41.24
C SER A 28 91.22 44.66 -40.50
N HIS A 29 91.17 45.98 -40.37
CA HIS A 29 90.08 46.66 -39.69
C HIS A 29 88.72 46.42 -40.37
N VAL A 30 88.65 46.47 -41.71
CA VAL A 30 87.43 46.16 -42.46
C VAL A 30 87.03 44.69 -42.28
N PHE A 31 87.99 43.78 -42.23
CA PHE A 31 87.73 42.36 -41.98
C PHE A 31 87.20 42.14 -40.56
N ASP A 32 87.83 42.73 -39.54
CA ASP A 32 87.42 42.64 -38.14
C ASP A 32 86.03 43.24 -37.93
N GLN A 33 85.74 44.39 -38.55
CA GLN A 33 84.42 45.02 -38.51
C GLN A 33 83.36 44.14 -39.16
N ARG A 34 83.65 43.55 -40.33
CA ARG A 34 82.73 42.63 -41.01
C ARG A 34 82.54 41.33 -40.22
N ASN A 35 83.57 40.88 -39.52
CA ASN A 35 83.50 39.70 -38.67
C ASN A 35 82.63 39.97 -37.42
N ALA A 36 82.74 41.16 -36.83
CA ALA A 36 81.86 41.61 -35.74
C ALA A 36 80.40 41.76 -36.21
N GLU A 37 80.16 42.32 -37.39
CA GLU A 37 78.82 42.39 -38.00
C GLU A 37 78.23 41.00 -38.27
N ASN A 38 79.03 40.06 -38.78
CA ASN A 38 78.60 38.67 -38.99
C ASN A 38 78.23 37.97 -37.67
N LEU A 39 79.00 38.22 -36.60
CA LEU A 39 78.73 37.66 -35.27
C LEU A 39 77.40 38.19 -34.72
N LEU A 40 77.16 39.50 -34.84
CA LEU A 40 75.90 40.12 -34.42
C LEU A 40 74.71 39.61 -35.24
N LEU A 41 74.85 39.43 -36.55
CA LEU A 41 73.81 38.85 -37.39
C LEU A 41 73.46 37.41 -36.96
N TYR A 42 74.46 36.61 -36.59
CA TYR A 42 74.24 35.28 -36.05
C TYR A 42 73.48 35.31 -34.71
N GLU A 43 73.86 36.21 -33.80
CA GLU A 43 73.16 36.38 -32.51
C GLU A 43 71.71 36.84 -32.69
N VAL A 44 71.45 37.78 -33.61
CA VAL A 44 70.08 38.21 -33.92
C VAL A 44 69.27 37.04 -34.48
N ALA A 45 69.81 36.28 -35.43
CA ALA A 45 69.12 35.11 -35.99
C ALA A 45 68.83 34.03 -34.93
N GLN A 46 69.72 33.83 -33.96
CA GLN A 46 69.48 32.92 -32.83
C GLN A 46 68.36 33.41 -31.91
N ARG A 47 68.34 34.72 -31.60
CA ARG A 47 67.28 35.33 -30.78
C ARG A 47 65.92 35.28 -31.49
N GLU A 48 65.88 35.51 -32.80
CA GLU A 48 64.66 35.40 -33.61
C GLU A 48 64.08 33.98 -33.55
N ARG A 49 64.91 32.94 -33.76
CA ARG A 49 64.48 31.53 -33.64
C ARG A 49 63.95 31.20 -32.24
N TYR A 50 64.61 31.71 -31.21
CA TYR A 50 64.17 31.50 -29.83
C TYR A 50 62.81 32.17 -29.55
N LEU A 51 62.62 33.39 -30.05
CA LEU A 51 61.33 34.10 -29.95
C LEU A 51 60.21 33.39 -30.71
N GLU A 52 60.47 32.90 -31.93
CA GLU A 52 59.50 32.11 -32.70
C GLU A 52 59.09 30.84 -31.95
N ALA A 53 60.04 30.14 -31.33
CA ALA A 53 59.77 28.96 -30.52
C ALA A 53 58.90 29.29 -29.27
N LEU A 54 59.19 30.41 -28.61
CA LEU A 54 58.40 30.90 -27.47
C LEU A 54 56.99 31.32 -27.87
N GLN A 55 56.84 32.00 -29.02
CA GLN A 55 55.53 32.38 -29.55
C GLN A 55 54.68 31.16 -29.91
N LEU A 56 55.28 30.15 -30.55
CA LEU A 56 54.61 28.87 -30.82
C LEU A 56 54.17 28.18 -29.52
N ARG A 57 55.04 28.18 -28.50
CA ARG A 57 54.70 27.61 -27.19
C ARG A 57 53.56 28.35 -26.52
N LEU A 58 53.56 29.69 -26.57
CA LEU A 58 52.49 30.52 -26.03
C LEU A 58 51.17 30.24 -26.74
N GLN A 59 51.18 30.17 -28.07
CA GLN A 59 49.99 29.90 -28.88
C GLN A 59 49.38 28.54 -28.53
N HIS A 60 50.22 27.50 -28.42
CA HIS A 60 49.78 26.18 -27.99
C HIS A 60 49.17 26.16 -26.58
N LEU A 61 49.70 26.97 -25.65
CA LEU A 61 49.13 27.10 -24.31
C LEU A 61 47.79 27.83 -24.31
N LEU A 62 47.63 28.88 -25.13
CA LEU A 62 46.37 29.59 -25.29
C LEU A 62 45.28 28.69 -25.93
N ASP A 63 45.65 27.89 -26.93
CA ASP A 63 44.73 26.94 -27.57
C ASP A 63 44.23 25.87 -26.58
N LEU A 64 45.07 25.45 -25.62
CA LEU A 64 44.69 24.55 -24.52
C LEU A 64 43.78 25.21 -23.47
N GLU A 65 43.90 26.52 -23.26
CA GLU A 65 43.10 27.27 -22.29
C GLU A 65 41.70 27.60 -22.85
N THR A 66 41.56 27.70 -24.17
CA THR A 66 40.24 27.86 -24.78
C THR A 66 39.40 26.58 -24.63
N PRO A 67 38.18 26.67 -24.05
CA PRO A 67 37.34 25.50 -23.86
C PRO A 67 36.92 24.93 -25.23
N ASP A 68 37.18 23.64 -25.43
CA ASP A 68 36.79 22.93 -26.66
C ASP A 68 35.27 23.09 -26.89
N PRO A 69 34.84 23.64 -28.04
CA PRO A 69 33.42 23.77 -28.36
C PRO A 69 32.66 22.44 -28.27
N ARG A 70 33.32 21.29 -28.49
CA ARG A 70 32.70 19.97 -28.32
C ARG A 70 32.38 19.67 -26.85
N ALA A 71 33.29 19.99 -25.94
CA ALA A 71 33.08 19.82 -24.50
C ALA A 71 31.91 20.70 -24.02
N GLN A 72 31.76 21.91 -24.56
CA GLN A 72 30.65 22.80 -24.22
C GLN A 72 29.30 22.26 -24.69
N VAL A 73 29.22 21.68 -25.90
CA VAL A 73 28.01 21.00 -26.41
C VAL A 73 27.67 19.77 -25.57
N GLN A 74 28.67 18.96 -25.19
CA GLN A 74 28.47 17.82 -24.30
C GLN A 74 27.92 18.26 -22.93
N MET A 75 28.42 19.36 -22.37
CA MET A 75 27.95 19.88 -21.09
C MET A 75 26.49 20.37 -21.15
N GLN A 76 26.06 20.95 -22.28
CA GLN A 76 24.66 21.29 -22.52
C GLN A 76 23.79 20.05 -22.67
N LEU A 77 24.27 19.02 -23.36
CA LEU A 77 23.57 17.74 -23.49
C LEU A 77 23.39 17.06 -22.13
N ILE A 78 24.44 17.01 -21.31
CA ILE A 78 24.40 16.47 -19.95
C ILE A 78 23.33 17.19 -19.11
N ARG A 79 23.33 18.53 -19.10
CA ARG A 79 22.30 19.31 -18.40
C ARG A 79 20.88 19.01 -18.92
N GLY A 80 20.73 18.82 -20.22
CA GLY A 80 19.45 18.44 -20.83
C GLY A 80 18.97 17.06 -20.36
N LEU A 81 19.87 16.09 -20.33
CA LEU A 81 19.61 14.74 -19.84
C LEU A 81 19.28 14.73 -18.34
N GLU A 82 20.04 15.44 -17.51
CA GLU A 82 19.78 15.59 -16.08
C GLU A 82 18.38 16.15 -15.81
N ASN A 83 18.01 17.23 -16.52
CA ASN A 83 16.67 17.82 -16.40
C ASN A 83 15.55 16.86 -16.84
N ASN A 84 15.79 16.07 -17.88
CA ASN A 84 14.82 15.08 -18.35
C ASN A 84 14.68 13.91 -17.36
N ILE A 85 15.78 13.46 -16.77
CA ILE A 85 15.79 12.43 -15.72
C ILE A 85 15.00 12.92 -14.51
N GLU A 86 15.24 14.14 -14.04
CA GLU A 86 14.53 14.69 -12.89
C GLU A 86 13.03 14.85 -13.16
N LYS A 87 12.65 15.36 -14.34
CA LYS A 87 11.24 15.40 -14.77
C LYS A 87 10.60 14.01 -14.78
N MET A 88 11.33 12.98 -15.21
CA MET A 88 10.82 11.61 -15.23
C MET A 88 10.65 11.06 -13.81
N ARG A 89 11.59 11.32 -12.90
CA ARG A 89 11.47 10.93 -11.48
C ARG A 89 10.23 11.54 -10.83
N VAL A 90 9.98 12.83 -11.05
CA VAL A 90 8.76 13.49 -10.55
C VAL A 90 7.49 12.86 -11.13
N LYS A 91 7.49 12.53 -12.43
CA LYS A 91 6.36 11.82 -13.07
C LYS A 91 6.13 10.43 -12.47
N ILE A 92 7.19 9.66 -12.22
CA ILE A 92 7.09 8.35 -11.58
C ILE A 92 6.52 8.49 -10.17
N MET A 93 7.09 9.38 -9.35
CA MET A 93 6.59 9.60 -7.98
C MET A 93 5.13 10.05 -7.94
N THR A 94 4.70 10.90 -8.87
CA THR A 94 3.30 11.33 -8.95
C THR A 94 2.39 10.18 -9.39
N ALA A 95 2.80 9.40 -10.40
CA ALA A 95 2.07 8.20 -10.83
C ALA A 95 1.93 7.17 -9.71
N GLU A 96 2.99 6.92 -8.93
CA GLU A 96 2.97 6.01 -7.77
C GLU A 96 1.99 6.48 -6.69
N LYS A 97 1.97 7.78 -6.38
CA LYS A 97 1.00 8.36 -5.44
C LYS A 97 -0.43 8.18 -5.93
N THR A 98 -0.67 8.47 -7.21
CA THR A 98 -1.99 8.31 -7.83
C THR A 98 -2.42 6.84 -7.85
N TYR A 99 -1.50 5.93 -8.18
CA TYR A 99 -1.74 4.49 -8.15
C TYR A 99 -2.08 3.98 -6.74
N SER A 100 -1.33 4.41 -5.73
CA SER A 100 -1.62 4.10 -4.32
C SER A 100 -3.01 4.59 -3.91
N LEU A 101 -3.42 5.77 -4.36
CA LEU A 101 -4.76 6.31 -4.11
C LEU A 101 -5.84 5.44 -4.77
N TYR A 102 -5.66 5.07 -6.04
CA TYR A 102 -6.60 4.20 -6.74
C TYR A 102 -6.73 2.83 -6.06
N LEU A 103 -5.61 2.23 -5.63
CA LEU A 103 -5.64 0.98 -4.87
C LEU A 103 -6.46 1.11 -3.58
N LYS A 104 -6.23 2.17 -2.80
CA LYS A 104 -7.02 2.45 -1.59
C LYS A 104 -8.50 2.60 -1.90
N MET A 105 -8.84 3.30 -2.98
CA MET A 105 -10.22 3.50 -3.40
C MET A 105 -10.89 2.18 -3.82
N VAL A 106 -10.15 1.29 -4.49
CA VAL A 106 -10.64 -0.05 -4.85
C VAL A 106 -10.90 -0.90 -3.61
N ILE A 107 -10.05 -0.83 -2.59
CA ILE A 107 -10.26 -1.56 -1.33
C ILE A 107 -11.57 -1.11 -0.67
N VAL A 108 -11.76 0.20 -0.50
CA VAL A 108 -13.00 0.75 0.07
C VAL A 108 -14.20 0.32 -0.78
N LEU A 109 -14.15 0.47 -2.10
CA LEU A 109 -15.27 0.06 -2.97
C LEU A 109 -15.57 -1.45 -2.88
N ARG A 110 -14.55 -2.29 -2.69
CA ARG A 110 -14.75 -3.74 -2.49
C ARG A 110 -15.40 -4.04 -1.14
N GLU A 111 -14.98 -3.36 -0.09
CA GLU A 111 -15.64 -3.43 1.22
C GLU A 111 -17.09 -2.99 1.08
N GLU A 112 -17.34 -1.92 0.33
CA GLU A 112 -18.69 -1.40 0.14
C GLU A 112 -19.59 -2.39 -0.64
N VAL A 113 -19.06 -2.95 -1.73
CA VAL A 113 -19.77 -3.98 -2.51
C VAL A 113 -20.02 -5.25 -1.68
N SER A 114 -19.20 -5.54 -0.67
CA SER A 114 -19.36 -6.76 0.14
C SER A 114 -20.59 -6.74 1.05
N TYR A 115 -21.07 -5.57 1.49
CA TYR A 115 -22.27 -5.48 2.33
C TYR A 115 -23.58 -5.46 1.53
N LEU A 116 -23.53 -5.08 0.26
CA LEU A 116 -24.71 -4.92 -0.60
C LEU A 116 -25.53 -6.21 -0.73
N PRO A 117 -24.92 -7.40 -0.93
CA PRO A 117 -25.65 -8.66 -0.94
C PRO A 117 -26.43 -8.93 0.34
N LEU A 118 -25.86 -8.65 1.52
CA LEU A 118 -26.53 -8.87 2.80
C LEU A 118 -27.79 -8.01 2.96
N ILE A 119 -27.71 -6.74 2.52
CA ILE A 119 -28.87 -5.84 2.51
C ILE A 119 -29.92 -6.33 1.52
N LEU A 120 -29.48 -6.82 0.36
CA LEU A 120 -30.37 -7.35 -0.66
C LEU A 120 -31.10 -8.59 -0.15
N ASP A 121 -30.38 -9.52 0.49
CA ASP A 121 -30.93 -10.75 1.07
C ASP A 121 -31.98 -10.44 2.15
N ASP A 122 -31.73 -9.45 3.04
CA ASP A 122 -32.71 -9.00 4.04
C ASP A 122 -33.98 -8.44 3.37
N LEU A 123 -33.80 -7.60 2.35
CA LEU A 123 -34.93 -7.05 1.59
C LEU A 123 -35.71 -8.15 0.86
N GLU A 124 -35.01 -9.12 0.25
CA GLU A 124 -35.64 -10.26 -0.42
C GLU A 124 -36.42 -11.12 0.56
N HIS A 125 -35.88 -11.42 1.75
CA HIS A 125 -36.59 -12.15 2.80
C HIS A 125 -37.84 -11.40 3.27
N ARG A 126 -37.73 -10.10 3.52
CA ARG A 126 -38.89 -9.27 3.89
C ARG A 126 -39.95 -9.25 2.80
N VAL A 127 -39.54 -9.22 1.52
CA VAL A 127 -40.45 -9.27 0.38
C VAL A 127 -41.12 -10.64 0.27
N ALA A 128 -40.39 -11.73 0.52
CA ALA A 128 -40.90 -13.10 0.51
C ALA A 128 -41.96 -13.35 1.60
N ASP A 129 -41.86 -12.67 2.74
CA ASP A 129 -42.84 -12.77 3.84
C ASP A 129 -44.19 -12.08 3.53
N TYR A 130 -44.20 -11.00 2.74
CA TYR A 130 -45.43 -10.22 2.51
C TYR A 130 -46.56 -11.04 1.87
N PRO A 131 -46.33 -11.90 0.85
CA PRO A 131 -47.35 -12.77 0.30
C PRO A 131 -48.01 -13.68 1.34
N GLU A 132 -47.24 -14.24 2.29
CA GLU A 132 -47.80 -15.08 3.35
C GLU A 132 -48.68 -14.28 4.30
N LYS A 133 -48.20 -13.10 4.73
CA LYS A 133 -48.97 -12.19 5.59
C LYS A 133 -50.26 -11.75 4.90
N LEU A 134 -50.20 -11.40 3.62
CA LEU A 134 -51.36 -11.06 2.79
C LEU A 134 -52.34 -12.23 2.66
N ARG A 135 -51.84 -13.46 2.39
CA ARG A 135 -52.69 -14.67 2.36
C ARG A 135 -53.38 -14.90 3.69
N GLY A 136 -52.67 -14.76 4.81
CA GLY A 136 -53.24 -14.88 6.16
C GLY A 136 -54.37 -13.88 6.40
N MET A 137 -54.18 -12.61 6.01
CA MET A 137 -55.24 -11.59 6.08
C MET A 137 -56.43 -11.90 5.18
N CYS A 138 -56.22 -12.39 3.96
CA CYS A 138 -57.30 -12.78 3.06
C CYS A 138 -58.14 -13.94 3.63
N ILE A 139 -57.49 -14.94 4.24
CA ILE A 139 -58.19 -16.06 4.89
C ILE A 139 -59.00 -15.55 6.08
N SER A 140 -58.41 -14.73 6.97
CA SER A 140 -59.13 -14.14 8.12
C SER A 140 -60.35 -13.34 7.66
N ASN A 141 -60.21 -12.50 6.62
CA ASN A 141 -61.34 -11.74 6.08
C ASN A 141 -62.42 -12.64 5.48
N SER A 142 -62.03 -13.73 4.81
CA SER A 142 -62.98 -14.72 4.28
C SER A 142 -63.77 -15.40 5.40
N ASP A 143 -63.08 -15.80 6.48
CA ASP A 143 -63.69 -16.43 7.65
C ASP A 143 -64.64 -15.48 8.37
N GLU A 144 -64.26 -14.20 8.50
CA GLU A 144 -65.10 -13.14 9.06
C GLU A 144 -66.37 -12.91 8.23
N VAL A 145 -66.25 -12.87 6.90
CA VAL A 145 -67.41 -12.75 6.00
C VAL A 145 -68.31 -13.98 6.11
N GLU A 146 -67.75 -15.18 6.12
CA GLU A 146 -68.54 -16.40 6.27
C GLU A 146 -69.25 -16.47 7.62
N ALA A 147 -68.57 -16.10 8.72
CA ALA A 147 -69.18 -16.01 10.05
C ALA A 147 -70.31 -14.98 10.08
N MET A 148 -70.14 -13.84 9.41
CA MET A 148 -71.18 -12.83 9.28
C MET A 148 -72.39 -13.35 8.49
N GLU A 149 -72.19 -14.06 7.38
CA GLU A 149 -73.28 -14.64 6.60
C GLU A 149 -74.04 -15.72 7.38
N ARG A 150 -73.33 -16.64 8.06
CA ARG A 150 -73.97 -17.62 8.97
C ARG A 150 -74.81 -16.94 10.05
N ALA A 151 -74.29 -15.87 10.66
CA ALA A 151 -75.03 -15.11 11.66
C ALA A 151 -76.28 -14.43 11.07
N LYS A 152 -76.23 -13.93 9.82
CA LYS A 152 -77.40 -13.39 9.12
C LYS A 152 -78.45 -14.47 8.86
N GLU A 153 -78.03 -15.65 8.42
CA GLU A 153 -78.90 -16.80 8.18
C GLU A 153 -79.61 -17.25 9.47
N ASP A 154 -78.87 -17.40 10.57
CA ASP A 154 -79.41 -17.74 11.89
C ASP A 154 -80.44 -16.70 12.36
N MET A 155 -80.13 -15.41 12.19
CA MET A 155 -81.05 -14.32 12.52
C MET A 155 -82.32 -14.34 11.65
N ALA A 156 -82.20 -14.69 10.37
CA ALA A 156 -83.35 -14.85 9.47
C ALA A 156 -84.20 -16.06 9.86
N ALA A 157 -83.58 -17.21 10.16
CA ALA A 157 -84.24 -18.42 10.63
C ALA A 157 -84.99 -18.17 11.95
N ALA A 158 -84.34 -17.52 12.91
CA ALA A 158 -84.95 -17.15 14.20
C ALA A 158 -86.14 -16.19 14.01
N ARG A 159 -86.04 -15.22 13.08
CA ARG A 159 -87.17 -14.33 12.72
C ARG A 159 -88.34 -15.11 12.14
N SER A 160 -88.07 -16.02 11.20
CA SER A 160 -89.10 -16.87 10.58
C SER A 160 -89.78 -17.78 11.60
N ALA A 161 -89.01 -18.46 12.45
CA ALA A 161 -89.53 -19.31 13.52
C ALA A 161 -90.41 -18.53 14.51
N ARG A 162 -89.98 -17.31 14.91
CA ARG A 162 -90.81 -16.41 15.75
C ARG A 162 -92.09 -15.99 15.05
N ALA A 163 -92.06 -15.70 13.75
CA ALA A 163 -93.24 -15.36 12.98
C ALA A 163 -94.21 -16.54 12.88
N ALA A 164 -93.72 -17.75 12.60
CA ALA A 164 -94.53 -18.97 12.61
C ALA A 164 -95.15 -19.25 13.99
N GLY A 165 -94.36 -19.10 15.06
CA GLY A 165 -94.85 -19.23 16.44
C GLY A 165 -95.88 -18.17 16.84
N ARG A 166 -95.80 -16.94 16.29
CA ARG A 166 -96.87 -15.94 16.42
C ARG A 166 -98.14 -16.39 15.69
N LYS A 167 -98.03 -16.79 14.42
CA LYS A 167 -99.17 -17.29 13.62
C LYS A 167 -99.87 -18.47 14.29
N PHE A 168 -99.13 -19.43 14.84
CA PHE A 168 -99.70 -20.58 15.54
C PHE A 168 -100.48 -20.17 16.79
N ARG A 169 -99.93 -19.27 17.61
CA ARG A 169 -100.61 -18.73 18.80
C ARG A 169 -101.87 -17.94 18.43
N GLU A 170 -101.81 -17.10 17.40
CA GLU A 170 -102.95 -16.35 16.89
C GLU A 170 -104.05 -17.29 16.37
N ALA A 171 -103.69 -18.35 15.64
CA ALA A 171 -104.63 -19.36 15.18
C ALA A 171 -105.32 -20.08 16.35
N LEU A 172 -104.56 -20.50 17.37
CA LEU A 172 -105.11 -21.13 18.59
C LEU A 172 -106.05 -20.17 19.33
N LEU A 173 -105.64 -18.92 19.52
CA LEU A 173 -106.48 -17.87 20.12
C LEU A 173 -107.76 -17.65 19.31
N SER A 174 -107.69 -17.67 17.98
CA SER A 174 -108.88 -17.54 17.11
C SER A 174 -109.85 -18.72 17.28
N LEU A 175 -109.33 -19.94 17.45
CA LEU A 175 -110.15 -21.12 17.71
C LEU A 175 -110.86 -21.03 19.06
N GLN A 176 -110.13 -20.63 20.12
CA GLN A 176 -110.69 -20.41 21.45
C GLN A 176 -111.74 -19.29 21.43
N LYS A 177 -111.49 -18.17 20.73
CA LYS A 177 -112.48 -17.11 20.54
C LYS A 177 -113.75 -17.61 19.85
N LYS A 178 -113.64 -18.40 18.77
CA LYS A 178 -114.79 -19.03 18.11
C LYS A 178 -115.57 -19.97 19.03
N GLN A 179 -114.88 -20.70 19.92
CA GLN A 179 -115.55 -21.54 20.93
C GLN A 179 -116.31 -20.69 21.96
N LEU A 180 -115.70 -19.61 22.46
CA LEU A 180 -116.37 -18.66 23.36
C LEU A 180 -117.57 -17.99 22.69
N GLU A 181 -117.47 -17.59 21.43
CA GLU A 181 -118.59 -17.04 20.64
C GLU A 181 -119.73 -18.07 20.48
N ARG A 182 -119.40 -19.36 20.26
CA ARG A 182 -120.40 -20.45 20.25
C ARG A 182 -121.05 -20.65 21.62
N ILE A 183 -120.30 -20.52 22.71
CA ILE A 183 -120.85 -20.57 24.07
C ILE A 183 -121.77 -19.37 24.28
N HIS A 184 -121.34 -18.15 23.93
CA HIS A 184 -122.14 -16.93 24.06
C HIS A 184 -123.42 -16.96 23.22
N THR A 185 -123.40 -17.50 22.01
CA THR A 185 -124.61 -17.65 21.18
C THR A 185 -125.55 -18.73 21.69
N LYS A 186 -125.02 -19.83 22.24
CA LYS A 186 -125.82 -20.83 22.99
C LYS A 186 -126.41 -20.23 24.26
N GLU A 187 -125.65 -19.44 25.02
CA GLU A 187 -126.14 -18.68 26.16
C GLU A 187 -127.18 -17.63 25.76
N ALA A 188 -127.06 -16.99 24.60
CA ALA A 188 -128.07 -16.06 24.10
C ALA A 188 -129.36 -16.80 23.69
N GLY A 189 -129.25 -18.00 23.10
CA GLY A 189 -130.39 -18.90 22.84
C GLY A 189 -131.01 -19.49 24.12
N ASP A 190 -130.21 -19.71 25.16
CA ASP A 190 -130.66 -20.13 26.48
C ASP A 190 -131.26 -18.97 27.28
N ARG A 191 -130.78 -17.73 27.12
CA ARG A 191 -131.41 -16.53 27.67
C ARG A 191 -132.80 -16.32 27.07
N HIS A 192 -133.00 -16.63 25.78
CA HIS A 192 -134.33 -16.64 25.17
C HIS A 192 -135.25 -17.75 25.73
N ARG A 193 -134.71 -18.90 26.18
CA ARG A 193 -135.50 -19.95 26.87
C ARG A 193 -135.71 -19.68 28.37
N ARG A 194 -134.82 -18.94 29.03
CA ARG A 194 -134.86 -18.63 30.47
C ARG A 194 -135.58 -17.32 30.81
N LEU A 195 -135.97 -16.51 29.82
CA LEU A 195 -136.77 -15.29 30.00
C LEU A 195 -138.30 -15.55 30.08
N ALA A 196 -138.77 -16.78 29.85
CA ALA A 196 -140.20 -17.13 29.90
C ALA A 196 -140.67 -17.72 31.24
N ARG A 197 -139.79 -17.88 32.24
CA ARG A 197 -140.16 -18.39 33.58
C ARG A 197 -139.26 -17.76 34.63
N ARG A 198 -139.68 -16.60 35.14
CA ARG A 198 -139.37 -16.20 36.51
C ARG A 198 -140.65 -16.18 37.31
N ASP A 199 -140.48 -16.30 38.63
CA ASP A 199 -141.44 -16.21 39.74
C ASP A 199 -141.81 -17.61 40.27
N ILE A 200 -141.43 -18.04 41.49
CA ILE A 200 -141.66 -17.39 42.79
C ILE A 200 -140.81 -18.03 43.93
N ASN A 201 -140.41 -17.16 44.88
CA ASN A 201 -140.10 -17.31 46.32
C ASN A 201 -138.80 -17.98 46.82
N MET A 202 -137.94 -17.21 47.51
CA MET A 202 -137.90 -16.88 48.97
C MET A 202 -137.40 -18.07 49.80
N ASP A 203 -136.58 -17.95 50.84
CA ASP A 203 -135.73 -16.92 51.43
C ASP A 203 -135.03 -17.68 52.58
N PHE A 204 -133.72 -17.50 52.81
CA PHE A 204 -133.23 -17.51 54.18
C PHE A 204 -132.06 -16.54 54.30
N SER A 205 -132.25 -15.63 55.24
CA SER A 205 -131.54 -14.38 55.45
C SER A 205 -130.58 -14.51 56.63
N MET A 206 -129.80 -13.44 56.80
CA MET A 206 -129.10 -12.96 58.00
C MET A 206 -127.68 -13.53 58.15
N ALA A 207 -126.63 -12.74 58.36
CA ALA A 207 -126.48 -11.31 58.61
C ALA A 207 -124.98 -11.00 58.66
N GLY A 208 -124.63 -9.72 58.58
CA GLY A 208 -123.37 -9.19 59.14
C GLY A 208 -122.43 -8.61 58.10
N ARG A 209 -122.52 -7.29 57.88
CA ARG A 209 -121.52 -6.29 58.35
C ARG A 209 -120.20 -6.38 57.59
N GLU A 210 -120.02 -5.49 56.63
CA GLU A 210 -119.27 -4.21 56.75
C GLU A 210 -117.85 -4.35 56.19
N PRO A 211 -117.36 -3.34 55.43
CA PRO A 211 -116.07 -3.41 54.77
C PRO A 211 -114.98 -3.15 55.81
N THR A 212 -114.33 -4.20 56.29
CA THR A 212 -113.17 -4.06 57.16
C THR A 212 -111.96 -3.70 56.31
N LYS A 213 -111.73 -2.38 56.25
CA LYS A 213 -110.45 -1.70 56.43
C LYS A 213 -109.23 -2.51 55.97
N GLY A 214 -108.57 -2.02 54.93
CA GLY A 214 -107.16 -2.30 54.70
C GLY A 214 -106.39 -2.13 56.01
N GLN A 215 -105.85 -3.24 56.51
CA GLN A 215 -104.81 -3.21 57.52
C GLN A 215 -103.61 -2.51 56.88
N LYS A 216 -103.48 -1.21 57.13
CA LYS A 216 -102.16 -0.62 57.30
C LYS A 216 -101.53 -1.40 58.47
N LEU A 217 -100.74 -2.42 58.14
CA LEU A 217 -99.67 -2.83 59.03
C LEU A 217 -98.81 -1.58 59.20
N GLU A 218 -98.99 -0.85 60.31
CA GLU A 218 -97.95 0.04 60.76
C GLU A 218 -96.73 -0.83 61.00
N ALA A 219 -95.77 -0.76 60.08
CA ALA A 219 -94.46 -1.34 60.29
C ALA A 219 -93.97 -0.79 61.63
N SER A 220 -93.70 -1.69 62.58
CA SER A 220 -93.13 -1.33 63.88
C SER A 220 -91.94 -0.39 63.66
N LYS A 221 -91.72 0.61 64.53
CA LYS A 221 -90.62 1.58 64.36
C LYS A 221 -89.27 0.90 64.06
N ALA A 222 -89.00 -0.22 64.73
CA ALA A 222 -87.82 -1.05 64.50
C ALA A 222 -87.73 -1.63 63.07
N GLN A 223 -88.86 -1.94 62.43
CA GLN A 223 -88.92 -2.45 61.06
C GLN A 223 -88.65 -1.34 60.04
N VAL A 224 -89.13 -0.12 60.28
CA VAL A 224 -88.85 1.04 59.42
C VAL A 224 -87.38 1.46 59.52
N GLU A 225 -86.82 1.48 60.73
CA GLU A 225 -85.39 1.75 60.97
C GLU A 225 -84.50 0.69 60.30
N PHE A 226 -84.86 -0.59 60.44
CA PHE A 226 -84.15 -1.69 59.78
C PHE A 226 -84.19 -1.57 58.24
N GLN A 227 -85.35 -1.26 57.66
CA GLN A 227 -85.47 -1.04 56.21
C GLN A 227 -84.65 0.16 55.73
N GLY A 228 -84.60 1.25 56.50
CA GLY A 228 -83.77 2.41 56.20
C GLY A 228 -82.26 2.08 56.18
N LEU A 229 -81.79 1.31 57.16
CA LEU A 229 -80.40 0.84 57.20
C LEU A 229 -80.06 -0.04 56.00
N VAL A 230 -80.91 -1.02 55.67
CA VAL A 230 -80.71 -1.92 54.53
C VAL A 230 -80.65 -1.14 53.21
N LEU A 231 -81.56 -0.18 52.99
CA LEU A 231 -81.54 0.67 51.80
C LEU A 231 -80.27 1.52 51.72
N SER A 232 -79.81 2.08 52.85
CA SER A 232 -78.59 2.87 52.88
C SER A 232 -77.34 2.04 52.54
N GLU A 233 -77.27 0.81 53.04
CA GLU A 233 -76.14 -0.08 52.81
C GLU A 233 -76.13 -0.60 51.37
N VAL A 234 -77.31 -0.90 50.82
CA VAL A 234 -77.45 -1.28 49.42
C VAL A 234 -77.06 -0.15 48.47
N GLU A 235 -77.38 1.11 48.80
CA GLU A 235 -76.96 2.27 47.99
C GLU A 235 -75.45 2.54 48.08
N LYS A 236 -74.81 2.26 49.24
CA LYS A 236 -73.33 2.26 49.36
C LYS A 236 -72.71 1.19 48.45
N ILE A 237 -73.24 -0.03 48.45
CA ILE A 237 -72.76 -1.11 47.57
C ILE A 237 -72.95 -0.72 46.10
N LYS A 238 -74.11 -0.16 45.76
CA LYS A 238 -74.42 0.29 44.40
C LYS A 238 -73.43 1.37 43.93
N SER A 239 -73.11 2.35 44.78
CA SER A 239 -72.13 3.40 44.46
C SER A 239 -70.70 2.87 44.37
N ALA A 240 -70.28 1.97 45.25
CA ALA A 240 -68.96 1.32 45.20
C ALA A 240 -68.75 0.48 43.94
N VAL A 241 -69.76 -0.31 43.56
CA VAL A 241 -69.74 -1.19 42.37
C VAL A 241 -70.13 -0.41 41.10
N LYS A 242 -70.45 0.89 41.24
CA LYS A 242 -70.84 1.86 40.18
C LYS A 242 -72.04 1.43 39.31
N CYS A 243 -73.00 0.69 39.85
CA CYS A 243 -74.18 0.23 39.10
C CYS A 243 -75.40 1.14 39.32
N SER A 244 -76.37 1.07 38.41
CA SER A 244 -77.59 1.90 38.49
C SER A 244 -78.76 1.15 39.12
N LEU A 245 -78.81 -0.17 38.95
CA LEU A 245 -79.92 -1.03 39.36
C LEU A 245 -79.42 -2.14 40.31
N LEU A 246 -80.26 -2.53 41.27
CA LEU A 246 -79.89 -3.49 42.31
C LEU A 246 -79.57 -4.89 41.75
N TRP A 247 -80.29 -5.30 40.70
CA TRP A 247 -80.07 -6.60 40.07
C TRP A 247 -78.74 -6.67 39.28
N ASP A 248 -78.09 -5.54 38.99
CA ASP A 248 -76.80 -5.52 38.28
C ASP A 248 -75.60 -5.76 39.21
N ILE A 249 -75.78 -5.62 40.52
CA ILE A 249 -74.72 -5.77 41.54
C ILE A 249 -74.05 -7.15 41.40
N ALA A 250 -74.84 -8.22 41.34
CA ALA A 250 -74.34 -9.59 41.22
C ALA A 250 -73.57 -9.83 39.91
N GLY A 251 -74.04 -9.25 38.80
CA GLY A 251 -73.36 -9.33 37.51
C GLY A 251 -72.00 -8.64 37.50
N ARG A 252 -71.89 -7.47 38.15
CA ARG A 252 -70.64 -6.72 38.25
C ARG A 252 -69.61 -7.40 39.15
N PHE A 253 -70.01 -7.97 40.29
CA PHE A 253 -69.11 -8.78 41.09
C PHE A 253 -68.57 -9.99 40.32
N LYS A 254 -69.42 -10.65 39.53
CA LYS A 254 -68.98 -11.76 38.67
C LYS A 254 -67.98 -11.30 37.60
N ALA A 255 -68.21 -10.15 36.99
CA ALA A 255 -67.29 -9.56 36.01
C ALA A 255 -65.96 -9.12 36.64
N GLN A 256 -66.01 -8.49 37.82
CA GLN A 256 -64.82 -8.10 38.58
C GLN A 256 -63.99 -9.32 38.96
N LYS A 257 -64.62 -10.38 39.46
CA LYS A 257 -63.93 -11.64 39.79
C LYS A 257 -63.25 -12.24 38.56
N LYS A 258 -63.93 -12.28 37.40
CA LYS A 258 -63.32 -12.76 36.15
C LYS A 258 -62.15 -11.88 35.69
N SER A 259 -62.25 -10.55 35.87
CA SER A 259 -61.16 -9.63 35.56
C SER A 259 -59.97 -9.83 36.49
N GLU A 260 -60.21 -10.08 37.78
CA GLU A 260 -59.18 -10.39 38.77
C GLU A 260 -58.47 -11.70 38.43
N GLU A 261 -59.22 -12.75 38.11
CA GLU A 261 -58.66 -14.04 37.65
C GLU A 261 -57.79 -13.87 36.39
N ASN A 262 -58.24 -13.08 35.41
CA ASN A 262 -57.45 -12.79 34.21
C ASN A 262 -56.16 -12.00 34.52
N LEU A 263 -56.23 -11.00 35.40
CA LEU A 263 -55.04 -10.24 35.81
C LEU A 263 -54.06 -11.12 36.57
N GLN A 264 -54.54 -12.00 37.43
CA GLN A 264 -53.70 -12.97 38.14
C GLN A 264 -52.96 -13.89 37.17
N GLN A 265 -53.64 -14.39 36.13
CA GLN A 265 -53.02 -15.19 35.08
C GLN A 265 -51.93 -14.40 34.33
N GLN A 266 -52.18 -13.14 33.98
CA GLN A 266 -51.18 -12.28 33.33
C GLN A 266 -49.97 -12.02 34.22
N ILE A 267 -50.18 -11.83 35.53
CA ILE A 267 -49.09 -11.68 36.50
C ILE A 267 -48.24 -12.96 36.50
N GLU A 268 -48.87 -14.12 36.63
CA GLU A 268 -48.16 -15.41 36.63
C GLU A 268 -47.39 -15.67 35.32
N GLU A 269 -47.96 -15.33 34.17
CA GLU A 269 -47.29 -15.42 32.87
C GLU A 269 -46.07 -14.49 32.78
N SER A 270 -46.24 -13.23 33.20
CA SER A 270 -45.15 -12.25 33.19
C SER A 270 -44.00 -12.65 34.14
N GLU A 271 -44.33 -13.21 35.31
CA GLU A 271 -43.33 -13.74 36.25
C GLU A 271 -42.60 -14.96 35.67
N LYS A 272 -43.31 -15.87 34.98
CA LYS A 272 -42.67 -17.01 34.30
C LYS A 272 -41.70 -16.54 33.22
N GLN A 273 -42.08 -15.54 32.42
CA GLN A 273 -41.21 -14.94 31.41
C GLN A 273 -39.99 -14.27 32.04
N SER A 274 -40.17 -13.50 33.13
CA SER A 274 -39.07 -12.87 33.86
C SER A 274 -38.07 -13.90 34.39
N ARG A 275 -38.56 -14.99 35.00
CA ARG A 275 -37.70 -16.09 35.48
C ARG A 275 -36.92 -16.75 34.35
N GLY A 276 -37.55 -17.02 33.20
CA GLY A 276 -36.88 -17.60 32.04
C GLY A 276 -35.79 -16.69 31.46
N LEU A 277 -36.03 -15.37 31.41
CA LEU A 277 -35.03 -14.40 30.95
C LEU A 277 -33.86 -14.29 31.93
N GLU A 278 -34.10 -14.33 33.24
CA GLU A 278 -33.04 -14.34 34.26
C GLU A 278 -32.14 -15.59 34.15
N GLU A 279 -32.72 -16.76 33.86
CA GLU A 279 -31.96 -17.99 33.64
C GLU A 279 -31.09 -17.91 32.38
N GLN A 280 -31.63 -17.40 31.27
CA GLN A 280 -30.87 -17.18 30.04
C GLN A 280 -29.72 -16.18 30.24
N LEU A 281 -29.97 -15.11 30.99
CA LEU A 281 -28.96 -14.10 31.31
C LEU A 281 -27.79 -14.75 32.08
N LYS A 282 -28.09 -15.52 33.12
CA LYS A 282 -27.06 -16.26 33.89
C LYS A 282 -26.28 -17.26 33.03
N ALA A 283 -26.93 -17.95 32.10
CA ALA A 283 -26.27 -18.86 31.18
C ALA A 283 -25.29 -18.13 30.24
N LEU A 284 -25.71 -17.00 29.67
CA LEU A 284 -24.88 -16.16 28.82
C LEU A 284 -23.71 -15.52 29.57
N GLU A 285 -23.91 -15.11 30.84
CA GLU A 285 -22.82 -14.62 31.70
C GLU A 285 -21.76 -15.69 31.95
N LEU A 286 -22.18 -16.94 32.16
CA LEU A 286 -21.27 -18.07 32.35
C LEU A 286 -20.49 -18.38 31.06
N GLU A 287 -21.16 -18.38 29.91
CA GLU A 287 -20.51 -18.54 28.60
C GLU A 287 -19.50 -17.40 28.34
N GLN A 288 -19.89 -16.16 28.63
CA GLN A 288 -19.02 -15.00 28.49
C GLN A 288 -17.80 -15.10 29.41
N ALA A 289 -17.96 -15.56 30.66
CA ALA A 289 -16.85 -15.82 31.57
C ALA A 289 -15.94 -16.95 31.03
N GLY A 290 -16.53 -18.00 30.46
CA GLY A 290 -15.81 -19.04 29.73
C GLY A 290 -14.91 -18.46 28.63
N LEU A 291 -15.48 -17.64 27.75
CA LEU A 291 -14.77 -16.99 26.65
C LEU A 291 -13.72 -15.97 27.10
N LYS A 292 -13.99 -15.22 28.18
CA LYS A 292 -13.06 -14.21 28.73
C LYS A 292 -11.82 -14.85 29.36
N PHE A 293 -11.97 -15.99 30.03
CA PHE A 293 -10.91 -16.57 30.85
C PHE A 293 -10.28 -17.84 30.26
N HIS A 294 -10.90 -18.49 29.27
CA HIS A 294 -10.30 -19.65 28.60
C HIS A 294 -9.58 -19.19 27.32
N GLN A 295 -8.26 -19.36 27.27
CA GLN A 295 -7.53 -19.30 26.00
C GLN A 295 -8.00 -20.47 25.14
N ASN A 296 -8.74 -20.19 24.07
CA ASN A 296 -9.25 -21.21 23.16
C ASN A 296 -8.07 -22.10 22.68
N PRO A 297 -8.13 -23.44 22.82
CA PRO A 297 -7.07 -24.33 22.36
C PRO A 297 -6.69 -24.12 20.89
N GLN A 298 -7.63 -23.63 20.05
CA GLN A 298 -7.37 -23.24 18.67
C GLN A 298 -6.42 -22.03 18.55
N LEU A 299 -6.44 -21.07 19.48
CA LEU A 299 -5.50 -19.95 19.51
C LEU A 299 -4.08 -20.40 19.90
N LEU A 300 -3.97 -21.38 20.81
CA LEU A 300 -2.67 -21.98 21.14
C LEU A 300 -2.12 -22.81 19.98
N SER A 301 -2.99 -23.55 19.27
CA SER A 301 -2.63 -24.29 18.05
C SER A 301 -2.20 -23.34 16.93
N SER A 302 -2.95 -22.26 16.69
CA SER A 302 -2.62 -21.24 15.69
C SER A 302 -1.30 -20.54 16.01
N LYS A 303 -1.03 -20.19 17.28
CA LYS A 303 0.24 -19.59 17.68
C LYS A 303 1.41 -20.55 17.54
N LYS A 304 1.22 -21.84 17.81
CA LYS A 304 2.26 -22.86 17.59
C LYS A 304 2.58 -22.99 16.09
N LEU A 305 1.55 -23.10 15.26
CA LEU A 305 1.71 -23.14 13.80
C LEU A 305 2.40 -21.88 13.26
N GLU A 306 2.03 -20.69 13.76
CA GLU A 306 2.69 -19.43 13.40
C GLU A 306 4.19 -19.45 13.75
N ASN A 307 4.55 -19.96 14.93
CA ASN A 307 5.94 -20.09 15.33
C ASN A 307 6.70 -21.13 14.51
N ASP A 308 6.05 -22.22 14.10
CA ASP A 308 6.63 -23.23 13.23
C ASP A 308 6.91 -22.67 11.83
N LEU A 309 5.93 -21.95 11.24
CA LEU A 309 6.10 -21.29 9.95
C LEU A 309 7.20 -20.22 9.98
N LYS A 310 7.31 -19.45 11.07
CA LYS A 310 8.41 -18.48 11.25
C LYS A 310 9.77 -19.15 11.31
N ARG A 311 9.88 -20.32 11.97
CA ARG A 311 11.12 -21.09 12.00
C ARG A 311 11.48 -21.62 10.61
N SER A 312 10.53 -22.23 9.90
CA SER A 312 10.77 -22.71 8.53
C SER A 312 11.11 -21.57 7.57
N LEU A 313 10.49 -20.39 7.73
CA LEU A 313 10.84 -19.21 6.93
C LEU A 313 12.30 -18.80 7.17
N ALA A 314 12.75 -18.73 8.42
CA ALA A 314 14.13 -18.38 8.74
C ALA A 314 15.14 -19.41 8.18
N GLU A 315 14.81 -20.69 8.24
CA GLU A 315 15.63 -21.77 7.67
C GLU A 315 15.73 -21.66 6.13
N GLU A 316 14.63 -21.38 5.45
CA GLU A 316 14.62 -21.19 3.99
C GLU A 316 15.31 -19.88 3.56
N GLU A 317 15.22 -18.82 4.35
CA GLU A 317 15.97 -17.58 4.13
C GLU A 317 17.49 -17.82 4.25
N GLU A 318 17.92 -18.58 5.27
CA GLU A 318 19.33 -18.96 5.41
C GLU A 318 19.81 -19.83 4.25
N ARG A 319 19.00 -20.81 3.85
CA ARG A 319 19.30 -21.67 2.70
C ARG A 319 19.42 -20.88 1.40
N LEU A 320 18.52 -19.92 1.19
CA LEU A 320 18.52 -19.04 0.03
C LEU A 320 19.77 -18.15 0.01
N GLU A 321 20.18 -17.64 1.17
CA GLU A 321 21.41 -16.86 1.30
C GLU A 321 22.66 -17.71 1.01
N GLN A 322 22.69 -18.97 1.46
CA GLN A 322 23.77 -19.90 1.12
C GLN A 322 23.84 -20.14 -0.40
N VAL A 323 22.70 -20.36 -1.06
CA VAL A 323 22.65 -20.55 -2.52
C VAL A 323 23.08 -19.29 -3.28
N ARG A 324 22.67 -18.10 -2.83
CA ARG A 324 23.11 -16.82 -3.42
C ARG A 324 24.63 -16.65 -3.30
N ASN A 325 25.19 -16.98 -2.14
CA ASN A 325 26.63 -16.93 -1.92
C ASN A 325 27.42 -17.94 -2.76
N LEU A 326 26.85 -19.11 -3.03
CA LEU A 326 27.45 -20.07 -3.97
C LEU A 326 27.34 -19.57 -5.42
N ALA A 327 26.20 -19.00 -5.81
CA ALA A 327 25.99 -18.46 -7.14
C ALA A 327 26.93 -17.27 -7.44
N SER A 328 27.14 -16.37 -6.47
CA SER A 328 28.06 -15.24 -6.62
C SER A 328 29.51 -15.71 -6.79
N LYS A 329 29.96 -16.69 -5.99
CA LYS A 329 31.28 -17.32 -6.14
C LYS A 329 31.45 -17.99 -7.51
N ASN A 330 30.44 -18.70 -7.98
CA ASN A 330 30.48 -19.34 -9.30
C ASN A 330 30.53 -18.29 -10.42
N GLN A 331 29.81 -17.18 -10.29
CA GLN A 331 29.86 -16.08 -11.24
C GLN A 331 31.24 -15.41 -11.26
N GLU A 332 31.84 -15.15 -10.10
CA GLU A 332 33.21 -14.65 -9.98
C GLU A 332 34.22 -15.60 -10.65
N LEU A 333 34.08 -16.90 -10.41
CA LEU A 333 34.92 -17.92 -11.03
C LEU A 333 34.76 -17.94 -12.56
N LEU A 334 33.53 -17.84 -13.08
CA LEU A 334 33.27 -17.76 -14.52
C LEU A 334 33.89 -16.50 -15.15
N LEU A 335 33.82 -15.36 -14.45
CA LEU A 335 34.49 -14.13 -14.90
C LEU A 335 36.01 -14.31 -14.92
N HIS A 336 36.60 -14.96 -13.92
CA HIS A 336 38.03 -15.29 -13.93
C HIS A 336 38.42 -16.19 -15.09
N PHE A 337 37.62 -17.22 -15.41
CA PHE A 337 37.85 -18.07 -16.58
C PHE A 337 37.72 -17.30 -17.90
N GLY A 338 36.65 -16.51 -18.06
CA GLY A 338 36.46 -15.66 -19.24
C GLY A 338 37.64 -14.71 -19.46
N ASN A 339 38.03 -13.98 -18.40
CA ASN A 339 39.19 -13.10 -18.44
C ASN A 339 40.49 -13.86 -18.73
N GLY A 340 40.67 -15.06 -18.18
CA GLY A 340 41.84 -15.90 -18.44
C GLY A 340 41.93 -16.33 -19.90
N ILE A 341 40.80 -16.74 -20.48
CA ILE A 341 40.68 -17.12 -21.89
C ILE A 341 40.90 -15.91 -22.80
N ASP A 342 40.32 -14.76 -22.49
CA ASP A 342 40.54 -13.52 -23.25
C ASP A 342 42.00 -13.08 -23.21
N ASN A 343 42.66 -13.15 -22.05
CA ASN A 343 44.09 -12.85 -21.93
C ASN A 343 44.96 -13.81 -22.76
N LEU A 344 44.62 -15.10 -22.77
CA LEU A 344 45.33 -16.09 -23.57
C LEU A 344 45.09 -15.86 -25.07
N PHE A 345 43.85 -15.57 -25.46
CA PHE A 345 43.45 -15.24 -26.81
C PHE A 345 44.26 -14.06 -27.36
N VAL A 346 44.31 -12.93 -26.65
CA VAL A 346 45.08 -11.73 -27.05
C VAL A 346 46.56 -12.07 -27.25
N ARG A 347 47.16 -12.91 -26.38
CA ARG A 347 48.57 -13.31 -26.51
C ARG A 347 48.84 -14.20 -27.74
N LEU A 348 47.87 -15.03 -28.11
CA LEU A 348 48.01 -15.99 -29.21
C LEU A 348 47.54 -15.44 -30.57
N CYS A 349 46.81 -14.32 -30.60
CA CYS A 349 46.29 -13.69 -31.82
C CYS A 349 47.38 -13.38 -32.86
N GLY A 350 48.59 -13.01 -32.42
CA GLY A 350 49.70 -12.71 -33.31
C GLY A 350 50.35 -13.92 -33.99
N ILE A 351 49.91 -15.14 -33.70
CA ILE A 351 50.55 -16.38 -34.17
C ILE A 351 49.83 -16.89 -35.42
N HIS A 352 50.51 -16.84 -36.56
CA HIS A 352 49.95 -17.35 -37.81
C HIS A 352 50.04 -18.88 -37.86
N VAL A 353 48.90 -19.53 -38.09
CA VAL A 353 48.81 -20.99 -38.33
C VAL A 353 48.41 -21.18 -39.78
N PRO A 354 49.20 -21.91 -40.58
CA PRO A 354 48.84 -22.20 -41.96
C PRO A 354 47.50 -22.98 -42.00
N ASP A 355 46.62 -22.61 -42.92
CA ASP A 355 45.26 -23.16 -43.16
C ASP A 355 44.13 -22.73 -42.19
N GLN A 356 44.36 -21.79 -41.27
CA GLN A 356 43.30 -21.25 -40.39
C GLN A 356 42.82 -19.87 -40.88
N ALA A 357 41.50 -19.71 -41.08
CA ALA A 357 40.90 -18.42 -41.39
C ALA A 357 41.07 -17.45 -40.22
N ASP A 358 41.34 -16.17 -40.52
CA ASP A 358 41.53 -15.13 -39.51
C ASP A 358 40.29 -15.04 -38.61
N PHE A 359 40.51 -15.15 -37.30
CA PHE A 359 39.42 -15.09 -36.32
C PHE A 359 38.82 -13.67 -36.34
N GLN A 360 37.52 -13.57 -36.62
CA GLN A 360 36.82 -12.29 -36.55
C GLN A 360 36.59 -11.94 -35.08
N GLU A 361 37.32 -10.93 -34.58
CA GLU A 361 37.31 -10.47 -33.18
C GLU A 361 35.91 -10.10 -32.63
N GLU A 362 34.96 -9.77 -33.51
CA GLU A 362 33.73 -9.09 -33.09
C GLU A 362 32.63 -9.99 -32.50
N THR A 363 32.67 -11.32 -32.62
CA THR A 363 31.52 -12.17 -32.23
C THR A 363 31.82 -13.61 -31.74
N GLY A 364 33.01 -13.90 -31.19
CA GLY A 364 33.32 -15.25 -30.68
C GLY A 364 32.86 -15.50 -29.25
N ASP A 365 32.09 -16.57 -29.00
CA ASP A 365 31.76 -17.04 -27.65
C ASP A 365 33.04 -17.48 -26.89
N ILE A 366 33.00 -17.56 -25.56
CA ILE A 366 34.15 -17.96 -24.73
C ILE A 366 34.66 -19.36 -25.15
N LEU A 367 33.75 -20.24 -25.56
CA LEU A 367 34.10 -21.57 -26.08
C LEU A 367 34.84 -21.50 -27.42
N ASP A 368 34.43 -20.60 -28.32
CA ASP A 368 35.10 -20.40 -29.61
C ASP A 368 36.51 -19.85 -29.41
N LYS A 369 36.67 -18.88 -28.49
CA LYS A 369 37.97 -18.34 -28.10
C LYS A 369 38.86 -19.41 -27.47
N LEU A 370 38.30 -20.31 -26.67
CA LEU A 370 39.04 -21.42 -26.06
C LEU A 370 39.51 -22.43 -27.12
N GLN A 371 38.65 -22.82 -28.07
CA GLN A 371 39.02 -23.68 -29.19
C GLN A 371 40.08 -23.03 -30.09
N PHE A 372 40.00 -21.72 -30.30
CA PHE A 372 41.05 -20.96 -30.98
C PHE A 372 42.38 -21.04 -30.23
N CYS A 373 42.38 -20.81 -28.93
CA CYS A 373 43.58 -20.93 -28.10
C CYS A 373 44.15 -22.35 -28.15
N GLU A 374 43.30 -23.37 -28.08
CA GLU A 374 43.70 -24.78 -28.16
C GLU A 374 44.40 -25.11 -29.50
N THR A 375 43.81 -24.73 -30.63
CA THR A 375 44.41 -24.97 -31.95
C THR A 375 45.77 -24.27 -32.11
N LYS A 376 45.89 -23.02 -31.66
CA LYS A 376 47.15 -22.26 -31.67
C LYS A 376 48.21 -22.88 -30.76
N LEU A 377 47.83 -23.30 -29.55
CA LEU A 377 48.74 -23.95 -28.61
C LEU A 377 49.21 -25.32 -29.11
N LEU A 378 48.32 -26.12 -29.70
CA LEU A 378 48.69 -27.40 -30.31
C LEU A 378 49.67 -27.20 -31.47
N TYR A 379 49.42 -26.20 -32.33
CA TYR A 379 50.36 -25.84 -33.39
C TYR A 379 51.73 -25.43 -32.83
N LEU A 380 51.78 -24.63 -31.77
CA LEU A 380 53.03 -24.25 -31.09
C LEU A 380 53.77 -25.46 -30.52
N VAL A 381 53.04 -26.38 -29.87
CA VAL A 381 53.64 -27.61 -29.33
C VAL A 381 54.21 -28.47 -30.47
N GLU A 382 53.50 -28.58 -31.60
CA GLU A 382 53.96 -29.34 -32.75
C GLU A 382 55.16 -28.67 -33.44
N THR A 383 55.16 -27.34 -33.57
CA THR A 383 56.31 -26.59 -34.10
C THR A 383 57.51 -26.67 -33.17
N LEU A 384 57.32 -26.59 -31.85
CA LEU A 384 58.38 -26.79 -30.88
C LEU A 384 58.90 -28.23 -30.86
N ALA A 385 58.05 -29.23 -31.07
CA ALA A 385 58.47 -30.63 -31.17
C ALA A 385 59.24 -30.93 -32.47
N LYS A 386 58.88 -30.28 -33.58
CA LYS A 386 59.61 -30.34 -34.86
C LYS A 386 60.92 -29.57 -34.82
N ARG A 387 61.05 -28.59 -33.92
CA ARG A 387 62.25 -27.78 -33.72
C ARG A 387 63.15 -28.48 -32.71
N SER A 388 64.07 -29.32 -33.20
CA SER A 388 65.10 -29.94 -32.35
C SER A 388 65.82 -28.86 -31.54
N ALA A 389 65.79 -28.99 -30.21
CA ALA A 389 66.55 -28.22 -29.21
C ALA A 389 67.16 -26.92 -29.76
N TYR A 390 66.35 -25.86 -29.85
CA TYR A 390 66.91 -24.52 -30.03
C TYR A 390 67.71 -24.23 -28.77
N ASP A 391 69.03 -24.19 -28.92
CA ASP A 391 69.92 -23.90 -27.82
C ASP A 391 69.70 -22.43 -27.45
N PHE A 392 69.09 -22.17 -26.29
CA PHE A 392 68.96 -20.82 -25.74
C PHE A 392 70.28 -20.35 -25.08
N SER A 393 71.40 -20.97 -25.48
CA SER A 393 72.73 -20.55 -25.09
C SER A 393 72.95 -19.11 -25.56
N GLN A 394 73.22 -18.22 -24.59
CA GLN A 394 73.69 -16.84 -24.82
C GLN A 394 75.19 -16.79 -25.15
N GLU A 395 75.81 -17.94 -25.42
CA GLU A 395 77.21 -18.00 -25.83
C GLU A 395 77.37 -17.42 -27.25
N GLU A 396 78.47 -16.70 -27.48
CA GLU A 396 78.83 -16.12 -28.78
C GLU A 396 79.03 -17.17 -29.90
N SER A 397 79.06 -18.45 -29.55
CA SER A 397 79.11 -19.59 -30.47
C SER A 397 77.76 -19.88 -31.15
N ASN A 398 76.66 -19.32 -30.65
CA ASN A 398 75.33 -19.54 -31.20
C ASN A 398 75.02 -18.50 -32.30
N GLU A 399 75.20 -18.91 -33.56
CA GLU A 399 74.99 -18.06 -34.74
C GLU A 399 73.61 -17.37 -34.72
N THR A 400 72.56 -18.08 -34.29
CA THR A 400 71.20 -17.52 -34.26
C THR A 400 71.01 -16.42 -33.21
N PHE A 401 71.70 -16.51 -32.07
CA PHE A 401 71.68 -15.46 -31.05
C PHE A 401 72.43 -14.22 -31.52
N VAL A 402 73.59 -14.42 -32.16
CA VAL A 402 74.41 -13.35 -32.74
C VAL A 402 73.64 -12.60 -33.83
N GLU A 403 72.99 -13.32 -34.75
CA GLU A 403 72.20 -12.71 -35.83
C GLU A 403 71.02 -11.88 -35.29
N VAL A 404 70.30 -12.38 -34.29
CA VAL A 404 69.16 -11.64 -33.69
C VAL A 404 69.63 -10.44 -32.88
N ARG A 405 70.72 -10.58 -32.11
CA ARG A 405 71.34 -9.46 -31.38
C ARG A 405 71.79 -8.37 -32.34
N ASP A 406 72.50 -8.74 -33.40
CA ASP A 406 73.02 -7.80 -34.37
C ASP A 406 71.88 -7.14 -35.18
N PHE A 407 70.83 -7.88 -35.50
CA PHE A 407 69.61 -7.33 -36.10
C PHE A 407 68.93 -6.30 -35.18
N LEU A 408 68.78 -6.60 -33.89
CA LEU A 408 68.21 -5.68 -32.91
C LEU A 408 69.11 -4.46 -32.70
N GLU A 409 70.43 -4.63 -32.55
CA GLU A 409 71.37 -3.51 -32.45
C GLU A 409 71.32 -2.61 -33.68
N ASN A 410 71.23 -3.18 -34.89
CA ASN A 410 71.12 -2.42 -36.12
C ASN A 410 69.77 -1.72 -36.26
N SER A 411 68.67 -2.39 -35.90
CA SER A 411 67.33 -1.80 -35.92
C SER A 411 67.18 -0.66 -34.89
N ILE A 412 67.82 -0.78 -33.73
CA ILE A 412 67.82 0.26 -32.67
C ILE A 412 68.70 1.46 -33.08
N ARG A 413 69.76 1.23 -33.87
CA ARG A 413 70.63 2.30 -34.40
C ARG A 413 69.93 3.22 -35.42
N GLU A 414 68.96 2.70 -36.17
CA GLU A 414 68.22 3.46 -37.18
C GLU A 414 66.96 4.17 -36.63
N GLU A 415 66.53 3.84 -35.41
CA GLU A 415 65.33 4.38 -34.78
C GLU A 415 65.56 5.82 -34.26
N ARG A 416 65.04 6.83 -34.98
CA ARG A 416 65.22 8.27 -34.69
C ARG A 416 64.74 8.73 -33.29
N ARG A 417 64.00 7.90 -32.56
CA ARG A 417 63.51 8.19 -31.20
C ARG A 417 64.46 7.69 -30.09
N ASN A 418 65.46 6.88 -30.42
CA ASN A 418 66.45 6.41 -29.47
C ASN A 418 67.66 7.34 -29.46
N LEU A 419 67.52 8.50 -28.80
CA LEU A 419 68.68 9.32 -28.46
C LEU A 419 69.45 8.59 -27.35
N ARG A 420 70.69 8.18 -27.65
CA ARG A 420 71.64 7.69 -26.66
C ARG A 420 71.79 8.79 -25.61
N ILE A 421 71.24 8.60 -24.41
CA ILE A 421 71.39 9.55 -23.31
C ILE A 421 72.87 9.58 -22.96
N SER A 422 73.59 10.60 -23.43
CA SER A 422 74.92 10.93 -22.91
C SER A 422 74.70 11.58 -21.55
N TYR A 423 75.09 10.90 -20.49
CA TYR A 423 75.30 11.55 -19.21
C TYR A 423 76.57 12.39 -19.34
N GLU A 424 76.42 13.70 -19.50
CA GLU A 424 77.46 14.61 -19.04
C GLU A 424 77.37 14.60 -17.51
N GLU A 425 78.46 14.19 -16.86
CA GLU A 425 78.62 14.36 -15.42
C GLU A 425 78.78 15.86 -15.16
N ASP A 426 77.66 16.57 -15.03
CA ASP A 426 77.65 17.95 -14.58
C ASP A 426 78.02 17.98 -13.09
N GLU A 427 79.31 18.18 -12.82
CA GLU A 427 79.78 18.74 -11.56
C GLU A 427 79.17 20.13 -11.34
N ASP A 428 78.52 20.30 -10.20
CA ASP A 428 78.29 21.57 -9.49
C ASP A 428 77.76 22.77 -10.29
N ASP A 429 76.45 22.80 -10.56
CA ASP A 429 75.71 24.05 -10.74
C ASP A 429 74.82 24.31 -9.52
N TYR A 430 75.39 25.03 -8.54
CA TYR A 430 74.69 25.63 -7.41
C TYR A 430 73.58 26.57 -7.91
N ARG A 431 72.38 26.06 -8.10
CA ARG A 431 71.17 26.90 -8.20
C ARG A 431 70.56 27.12 -6.83
N GLU A 432 70.60 28.37 -6.39
CA GLU A 432 69.78 28.88 -5.29
C GLU A 432 68.30 28.55 -5.53
N PRO A 433 67.58 27.96 -4.54
CA PRO A 433 66.17 27.72 -4.69
C PRO A 433 65.41 29.04 -4.51
N PHE A 434 64.97 29.60 -5.64
CA PHE A 434 63.89 30.57 -5.66
C PHE A 434 62.63 29.92 -5.06
N ASN A 435 62.05 30.58 -4.07
CA ASN A 435 60.79 30.24 -3.43
C ASN A 435 59.67 30.09 -4.49
N MET A 436 59.38 28.85 -4.87
CA MET A 436 58.07 28.47 -5.38
C MET A 436 57.35 27.74 -4.27
N ASP A 437 56.13 28.18 -3.97
CA ASP A 437 55.19 27.54 -3.05
C ASP A 437 54.99 26.08 -3.47
N HIS A 438 55.78 25.19 -2.87
CA HIS A 438 55.53 23.77 -2.92
C HIS A 438 54.26 23.51 -2.11
N SER A 439 53.18 23.21 -2.83
CA SER A 439 52.05 22.44 -2.32
C SER A 439 52.59 21.37 -1.36
N PHE A 440 52.27 21.49 -0.08
CA PHE A 440 52.77 20.63 0.99
C PHE A 440 52.63 19.16 0.59
N VAL A 441 53.74 18.52 0.22
CA VAL A 441 53.82 17.08 0.02
C VAL A 441 54.18 16.47 1.37
N PRO A 442 53.25 15.80 2.07
CA PRO A 442 53.49 15.33 3.42
C PRO A 442 54.64 14.32 3.42
N SER A 443 55.64 14.54 4.28
CA SER A 443 56.72 13.57 4.45
C SER A 443 56.16 12.27 5.03
N ARG A 444 56.93 11.17 4.89
CA ARG A 444 56.57 9.88 5.48
C ARG A 444 56.30 9.98 6.99
N GLU A 445 56.95 10.92 7.68
CA GLU A 445 56.73 11.17 9.10
C GLU A 445 55.45 11.94 9.37
N ASP A 446 55.06 12.87 8.50
CA ASP A 446 53.81 13.64 8.60
C ASP A 446 52.59 12.74 8.36
N ILE A 447 52.69 11.83 7.39
CA ILE A 447 51.65 10.81 7.13
C ILE A 447 51.50 9.89 8.36
N LYS A 448 52.62 9.48 8.99
CA LYS A 448 52.59 8.68 10.23
C LYS A 448 51.95 9.44 11.39
N LYS A 449 52.28 10.73 11.57
CA LYS A 449 51.69 11.57 12.62
C LYS A 449 50.18 11.79 12.40
N GLN A 450 49.75 12.02 11.16
CA GLN A 450 48.32 12.11 10.83
C GLN A 450 47.59 10.78 11.06
N GLY A 451 48.20 9.65 10.69
CA GLY A 451 47.65 8.32 10.97
C GLY A 451 47.46 8.06 12.46
N LEU A 452 48.44 8.42 13.29
CA LEU A 452 48.34 8.30 14.75
C LEU A 452 47.24 9.20 15.34
N LYS A 453 47.11 10.45 14.87
CA LYS A 453 46.02 11.36 15.29
C LYS A 453 44.63 10.80 14.95
N LEU A 454 44.46 10.25 13.74
CA LEU A 454 43.20 9.63 13.32
C LEU A 454 42.82 8.42 14.20
N ILE A 455 43.80 7.61 14.58
CA ILE A 455 43.59 6.48 15.49
C ILE A 455 43.21 6.97 16.89
N GLU A 456 43.89 7.98 17.43
CA GLU A 456 43.54 8.56 18.73
C GLU A 456 42.15 9.19 18.74
N ASP A 457 41.77 9.90 17.68
CA ASP A 457 40.45 10.55 17.57
C ASP A 457 39.32 9.53 17.47
N LYS A 458 39.55 8.37 16.82
CA LYS A 458 38.55 7.30 16.71
C LYS A 458 38.53 6.32 17.89
N THR A 459 39.58 6.27 18.70
CA THR A 459 39.67 5.37 19.86
C THR A 459 39.37 6.06 21.19
N LYS A 460 39.31 7.40 21.24
CA LYS A 460 38.84 8.14 22.42
C LYS A 460 37.33 7.94 22.61
N VAL A 461 36.98 7.04 23.52
CA VAL A 461 35.61 6.86 24.03
C VAL A 461 35.08 8.21 24.55
N PRO A 462 33.92 8.71 24.08
CA PRO A 462 33.36 9.97 24.57
C PRO A 462 32.96 9.82 26.04
N LYS A 463 33.64 10.54 26.93
CA LYS A 463 33.25 10.65 28.35
C LYS A 463 31.84 11.22 28.43
N LYS A 464 30.89 10.43 28.94
CA LYS A 464 29.52 10.85 29.29
C LYS A 464 29.57 12.13 30.14
N LYS A 465 29.00 13.23 29.62
CA LYS A 465 28.68 14.41 30.43
C LYS A 465 27.65 14.01 31.50
N GLN A 466 28.04 14.06 32.78
CA GLN A 466 27.09 14.08 33.89
C GLN A 466 26.20 15.32 33.74
N ARG A 467 24.90 15.10 33.48
CA ARG A 467 23.90 16.16 33.61
C ARG A 467 23.68 16.42 35.09
N GLY A 468 24.02 17.64 35.50
CA GLY A 468 23.76 18.13 36.85
C GLY A 468 22.27 18.11 37.16
N VAL A 469 21.97 17.61 38.36
CA VAL A 469 20.69 17.78 39.04
C VAL A 469 20.48 19.27 39.27
N SER A 470 19.47 19.85 38.64
CA SER A 470 18.99 21.20 38.98
C SER A 470 17.65 21.08 39.70
N LYS A 471 17.62 21.71 40.88
CA LYS A 471 16.49 21.82 41.79
C LYS A 471 15.29 22.50 41.13
N LYS A 472 14.12 21.86 41.18
CA LYS A 472 12.90 22.37 41.81
C LYS A 472 11.82 21.29 41.81
#